data_AF-A0A0Q9NXI5-F1
#
_entry.id   AF-A0A0Q9NXI5-F1
#
_cell.length_a   1.000
_cell.length_b   1.000
_cell.length_c   1.000
_cell.angle_alpha   90.00
_cell.angle_beta   90.00
_cell.angle_gamma   90.00
#
_symmetry.space_group_name_H-M   'P 1'
#
loop_
_entity.id
_entity.type
_entity.pdbx_description
1 polymer ?
#
loop_
_entity_poly.entity_id
_entity_poly.type
_entity_poly.pdbx_seq_one_letter_code
_entity_poly.pdbx_strand_id
1 'polypeptide(L)'
;MNRLAKLMNLIGIIGIMNIKKIEIEYFNGTEYKLKFDKGDGPIQRISELNDFLSLIDWNQVKEIEIKLYKGGEIKIEFPKNPKCPKCPKGATGPTGATGAMGAMGATGVTGATGATGPT
;
A
#
# COMPACT_ATOMS: atom_id res chain seq x y z
N MET A 1 -19.85 -0.66 -10.13
CA MET A 1 -18.63 -1.46 -10.38
C MET A 1 -18.15 -2.08 -9.08
N ASN A 2 -17.77 -3.35 -9.12
CA ASN A 2 -17.19 -4.06 -7.97
C ASN A 2 -15.84 -3.41 -7.62
N ARG A 3 -15.60 -3.13 -6.34
CA ARG A 3 -14.36 -2.47 -5.85
C ARG A 3 -13.11 -3.26 -6.22
N LEU A 4 -13.17 -4.59 -6.13
CA LEU A 4 -12.12 -5.51 -6.55
C LEU A 4 -11.79 -5.37 -8.05
N ALA A 5 -12.82 -5.32 -8.90
CA ALA A 5 -12.62 -5.19 -10.34
C ALA A 5 -11.94 -3.88 -10.72
N LYS A 6 -12.26 -2.79 -10.00
CA LYS A 6 -11.60 -1.48 -10.20
C LYS A 6 -10.11 -1.55 -9.84
N LEU A 7 -9.76 -2.22 -8.74
CA LEU A 7 -8.37 -2.45 -8.37
C LEU A 7 -7.65 -3.32 -9.41
N MET A 8 -8.22 -4.47 -9.77
CA MET A 8 -7.58 -5.41 -10.70
C MET A 8 -7.31 -4.79 -12.07
N ASN A 9 -8.26 -4.02 -12.60
CA ASN A 9 -8.06 -3.30 -13.86
C ASN A 9 -6.89 -2.31 -13.76
N LEU A 10 -6.81 -1.56 -12.65
CA LEU A 10 -5.74 -0.61 -12.42
C LEU A 10 -4.37 -1.31 -12.30
N ILE A 11 -4.29 -2.43 -11.57
CA ILE A 11 -3.06 -3.23 -11.47
C ILE A 11 -2.63 -3.75 -12.84
N GLY A 12 -3.59 -4.17 -13.68
CA GLY A 12 -3.31 -4.59 -15.06
C GLY A 12 -2.69 -3.48 -15.91
N ILE A 13 -3.19 -2.24 -15.79
CA ILE A 13 -2.67 -1.07 -16.51
C ILE A 13 -1.27 -0.67 -16.01
N ILE A 14 -1.08 -0.66 -14.68
CA ILE A 14 0.19 -0.25 -14.06
C ILE A 14 1.28 -1.31 -14.27
N GLY A 15 0.89 -2.58 -14.23
CA GLY A 15 1.80 -3.72 -14.13
C GLY A 15 2.30 -3.93 -12.70
N ILE A 16 2.10 -5.14 -12.16
CA ILE A 16 2.43 -5.48 -10.76
C ILE A 16 3.91 -5.30 -10.39
N MET A 17 4.81 -5.36 -11.38
CA MET A 17 6.25 -5.12 -11.20
C MET A 17 6.58 -3.67 -10.83
N ASN A 18 5.72 -2.71 -11.18
CA ASN A 18 5.93 -1.29 -10.90
C ASN A 18 5.40 -0.89 -9.51
N ILE A 19 4.61 -1.75 -8.88
CA ILE A 19 3.96 -1.50 -7.60
C ILE A 19 4.93 -1.81 -6.47
N LYS A 20 5.11 -0.85 -5.57
CA LYS A 20 5.90 -0.98 -4.34
C LYS A 20 5.04 -1.40 -3.16
N LYS A 21 3.84 -0.84 -3.07
CA LYS A 21 2.94 -1.05 -1.93
C LYS A 21 1.49 -0.84 -2.33
N ILE A 22 0.60 -1.63 -1.75
CA ILE A 22 -0.85 -1.45 -1.78
C ILE A 22 -1.33 -1.31 -0.33
N GLU A 23 -2.09 -0.27 -0.05
CA GLU A 23 -2.70 -0.01 1.25
C GLU A 23 -4.21 0.05 1.06
N ILE A 24 -4.96 -0.59 1.94
CA ILE A 24 -6.41 -0.60 1.94
C ILE A 24 -6.87 -0.13 3.31
N GLU A 25 -7.67 0.92 3.36
CA GLU A 25 -8.34 1.39 4.57
C GLU A 25 -9.81 0.99 4.52
N TYR A 26 -10.34 0.51 5.64
CA TYR A 26 -11.76 0.23 5.83
C TYR A 26 -12.49 1.43 6.46
N PHE A 27 -13.82 1.45 6.35
CA PHE A 27 -14.64 2.49 6.98
C PHE A 27 -14.62 2.50 8.51
N ASN A 28 -14.16 1.42 9.14
CA ASN A 28 -13.93 1.31 10.59
C ASN A 28 -12.50 1.74 11.01
N GLY A 29 -11.67 2.16 10.06
CA GLY A 29 -10.27 2.55 10.27
C GLY A 29 -9.26 1.39 10.29
N THR A 30 -9.69 0.15 10.02
CA THR A 30 -8.75 -0.98 9.87
C THR A 30 -7.94 -0.81 8.58
N GLU A 31 -6.62 -0.99 8.67
CA GLU A 31 -5.71 -0.89 7.53
C GLU A 31 -5.08 -2.23 7.18
N TYR A 32 -5.03 -2.54 5.88
CA TYR A 32 -4.32 -3.69 5.32
C TYR A 32 -3.23 -3.21 4.39
N LYS A 33 -2.04 -3.79 4.48
CA LYS A 33 -0.85 -3.35 3.73
C LYS A 33 -0.17 -4.55 3.09
N LEU A 34 0.05 -4.45 1.79
CA LEU A 34 0.90 -5.35 1.01
C LEU A 34 2.09 -4.57 0.50
N LYS A 35 3.30 -5.03 0.77
CA LYS A 35 4.54 -4.46 0.23
C LYS A 35 5.19 -5.52 -0.66
N PHE A 36 5.78 -5.06 -1.75
CA PHE A 36 6.61 -5.90 -2.59
C PHE A 36 8.07 -5.48 -2.44
N ASP A 37 8.98 -6.45 -2.54
CA ASP A 37 10.41 -6.24 -2.62
C ASP A 37 10.86 -6.14 -4.09
N LYS A 38 11.83 -5.25 -4.36
CA LYS A 38 12.25 -4.94 -5.74
C LYS A 38 12.80 -6.16 -6.49
N GLY A 39 13.23 -7.20 -5.75
CA GLY A 39 13.71 -8.47 -6.29
C GLY A 39 12.62 -9.51 -6.56
N ASP A 40 11.38 -9.31 -6.10
CA ASP A 40 10.31 -10.30 -6.26
C ASP A 40 9.92 -10.46 -7.72
N GLY A 41 9.87 -11.72 -8.16
CA GLY A 41 9.44 -12.09 -9.49
C GLY A 41 7.93 -11.86 -9.70
N PRO A 42 7.47 -11.80 -10.96
CA PRO A 42 6.08 -11.53 -11.27
C PRO A 42 5.12 -12.58 -10.69
N ILE A 43 5.49 -13.86 -10.70
CA ILE A 43 4.66 -14.96 -10.19
C ILE A 43 4.46 -14.83 -8.67
N GLN A 44 5.56 -14.58 -7.93
CA GLN A 44 5.51 -14.40 -6.49
C GLN A 44 4.61 -13.23 -6.12
N ARG A 45 4.79 -12.07 -6.78
CA ARG A 45 3.95 -10.89 -6.56
C ARG A 45 2.47 -11.16 -6.82
N ILE A 46 2.14 -11.93 -7.86
CA ILE A 46 0.76 -12.31 -8.18
C ILE A 46 0.19 -13.22 -7.07
N SER A 47 0.99 -14.17 -6.56
CA SER A 47 0.58 -15.03 -5.45
C SER A 47 0.30 -14.22 -4.18
N GLU A 48 1.26 -13.38 -3.77
CA GLU A 48 1.14 -12.51 -2.60
C GLU A 48 -0.05 -11.54 -2.72
N LEU A 49 -0.29 -11.02 -3.93
CA LEU A 49 -1.46 -10.20 -4.20
C LEU A 49 -2.74 -11.00 -4.03
N ASN A 50 -2.86 -12.19 -4.61
CA ASN A 50 -4.07 -12.99 -4.49
C ASN A 50 -4.36 -13.38 -3.03
N ASP A 51 -3.33 -13.78 -2.29
CA ASP A 51 -3.43 -14.11 -0.87
C ASP A 51 -3.90 -12.87 -0.08
N PHE A 52 -3.28 -11.72 -0.32
CA PHE A 52 -3.68 -10.46 0.28
C PHE A 52 -5.14 -10.09 -0.02
N LEU A 53 -5.57 -10.16 -1.29
CA LEU A 53 -6.93 -9.80 -1.71
C LEU A 53 -7.99 -10.75 -1.14
N SER A 54 -7.63 -12.00 -0.84
CA SER A 54 -8.52 -12.98 -0.21
C SER A 54 -8.90 -12.62 1.23
N LEU A 55 -8.06 -11.84 1.91
CA LEU A 55 -8.30 -11.36 3.28
C LEU A 55 -9.26 -10.16 3.34
N ILE A 56 -9.58 -9.56 2.19
CA ILE A 56 -10.27 -8.28 2.12
C ILE A 56 -11.78 -8.46 2.00
N ASP A 57 -12.52 -7.90 2.95
CA ASP A 57 -13.95 -7.65 2.82
C ASP A 57 -14.17 -6.37 2.01
N TRP A 58 -14.35 -6.57 0.71
CA TRP A 58 -14.58 -5.51 -0.27
C TRP A 58 -15.80 -4.64 0.03
N ASN A 59 -16.73 -5.06 0.89
CA ASN A 59 -17.86 -4.22 1.29
C ASN A 59 -17.47 -3.14 2.29
N GLN A 60 -16.39 -3.34 3.05
CA GLN A 60 -15.91 -2.42 4.10
C GLN A 60 -14.82 -1.46 3.61
N VAL A 61 -14.26 -1.67 2.41
CA VAL A 61 -13.18 -0.84 1.84
C VAL A 61 -13.64 0.62 1.64
N LYS A 62 -12.94 1.54 2.31
CA LYS A 62 -13.08 3.00 2.21
C LYS A 62 -12.14 3.58 1.17
N GLU A 63 -10.86 3.22 1.26
CA GLU A 63 -9.81 3.80 0.43
C GLU A 63 -8.82 2.72 0.01
N ILE A 64 -8.27 2.85 -1.20
CA ILE A 64 -7.14 2.06 -1.66
C ILE A 64 -6.07 3.01 -2.15
N GLU A 65 -4.86 2.85 -1.64
CA GLU A 65 -3.67 3.60 -2.05
C GLU A 65 -2.64 2.65 -2.65
N ILE A 66 -2.17 2.97 -3.85
CA ILE A 66 -1.11 2.22 -4.55
C ILE A 66 0.10 3.14 -4.69
N LYS A 67 1.23 2.73 -4.13
CA LYS A 67 2.51 3.43 -4.28
C LYS A 67 3.40 2.66 -5.26
N LEU A 68 4.01 3.37 -6.20
CA LEU A 68 4.91 2.84 -7.21
C LEU A 68 6.37 3.04 -6.83
N TYR A 69 7.28 2.20 -7.34
CA TYR A 69 8.72 2.40 -7.09
C TYR A 69 9.27 3.69 -7.69
N LYS A 70 8.64 4.20 -8.76
CA LYS A 70 9.03 5.45 -9.42
C LYS A 70 8.44 6.71 -8.75
N GLY A 71 7.87 6.57 -7.55
CA GLY A 71 7.33 7.71 -6.79
C GLY A 71 5.92 8.16 -7.17
N GLY A 72 5.22 7.41 -8.02
CA GLY A 72 3.80 7.65 -8.31
C GLY A 72 2.89 7.07 -7.23
N GLU A 73 1.82 7.79 -6.89
CA GLU A 73 0.81 7.36 -5.92
C GLU A 73 -0.58 7.49 -6.52
N ILE A 74 -1.41 6.46 -6.36
CA ILE A 74 -2.77 6.43 -6.89
C ILE A 74 -3.71 6.12 -5.72
N LYS A 75 -4.68 7.00 -5.51
CA LYS A 75 -5.69 6.86 -4.46
C LYS A 75 -7.06 6.65 -5.06
N ILE A 76 -7.80 5.71 -4.49
CA ILE A 76 -9.18 5.39 -4.87
C ILE A 76 -10.03 5.41 -3.61
N GLU A 77 -10.84 6.45 -3.48
CA GLU A 77 -11.87 6.50 -2.44
C GLU A 77 -13.16 5.85 -2.95
N PHE A 78 -13.83 5.14 -2.05
CA PHE A 78 -15.14 4.57 -2.29
C PHE A 78 -16.16 5.20 -1.35
N PRO A 79 -17.33 5.60 -1.86
CA PRO A 79 -18.39 6.09 -1.00
C PRO A 79 -18.89 4.96 -0.09
N LYS A 80 -19.30 5.33 1.14
CA LYS A 80 -20.07 4.42 2.02
C LYS A 80 -21.32 4.00 1.26
N ASN A 81 -21.52 2.71 1.10
CA ASN A 81 -22.75 2.20 0.49
C ASN A 81 -23.92 2.55 1.44
N PRO A 82 -24.96 3.29 1.00
CA PRO A 82 -26.06 3.70 1.87
C PRO A 82 -26.87 2.53 2.44
N LYS A 83 -26.65 1.30 1.95
CA LYS A 83 -27.28 0.07 2.44
C LYS A 83 -26.62 -0.58 3.68
N CYS A 84 -25.60 0.03 4.31
CA CYS A 84 -25.05 -0.44 5.59
C CYS A 84 -25.63 0.37 6.77
N PRO A 85 -26.75 -0.05 7.40
CA PRO A 85 -27.38 0.69 8.50
C PRO A 85 -26.53 0.78 9.78
N LYS A 86 -25.37 0.11 9.85
CA LYS A 86 -24.46 0.06 11.02
C LYS A 86 -23.07 0.67 10.77
N CYS A 87 -22.85 1.45 9.71
CA CYS A 87 -21.63 2.27 9.66
C CYS A 87 -21.91 3.56 10.45
N PRO A 88 -21.31 3.81 11.63
CA PRO A 88 -21.39 5.15 12.23
C PRO A 88 -20.93 6.16 11.19
N LYS A 89 -21.64 7.30 11.11
CA LYS A 89 -21.23 8.48 10.35
C LYS A 89 -19.76 8.72 10.70
N GLY A 90 -18.87 8.50 9.73
CA GLY A 90 -17.44 8.69 9.98
C GLY A 90 -17.25 10.17 10.29
N ALA A 91 -16.58 10.49 11.39
CA ALA A 91 -16.15 11.84 11.65
C ALA A 91 -15.35 12.32 10.43
N THR A 92 -15.63 13.54 9.97
CA THR A 92 -14.74 14.27 9.06
C THR A 92 -13.34 14.20 9.66
N GLY A 93 -12.39 13.53 8.99
CA GLY A 93 -11.01 13.47 9.46
C GLY A 93 -10.42 14.89 9.53
N PRO A 94 -9.48 15.17 10.46
CA PRO A 94 -8.87 16.48 10.51
C PRO A 94 -8.16 16.78 9.19
N THR A 95 -8.37 17.99 8.66
CA THR A 95 -7.58 18.55 7.56
C THR A 95 -6.10 18.36 7.88
N GLY A 96 -5.37 17.70 6.97
CA GLY A 96 -3.98 17.30 7.18
C GLY A 96 -3.10 18.50 7.57
N ALA A 97 -2.26 18.32 8.58
CA ALA A 97 -1.22 19.28 8.89
C ALA A 97 -0.23 19.35 7.72
N THR A 98 -0.12 20.54 7.13
CA THR A 98 0.95 20.97 6.21
C THR A 98 2.31 20.47 6.69
N GLY A 99 3.06 19.83 5.79
CA GLY A 99 4.31 19.13 6.09
C GLY A 99 5.41 20.02 6.68
N ALA A 100 6.14 19.47 7.66
CA ALA A 100 7.40 20.05 8.10
C ALA A 100 8.55 19.54 7.22
N MET A 101 9.33 20.52 6.75
CA MET A 101 10.52 20.48 5.91
C MET A 101 11.56 19.42 6.36
N GLY A 102 12.19 18.75 5.39
CA GLY A 102 13.10 17.62 5.62
C GLY A 102 14.39 17.98 6.37
N ALA A 103 14.84 17.06 7.23
CA ALA A 103 16.17 17.12 7.83
C ALA A 103 17.19 16.35 6.96
N MET A 104 18.29 17.05 6.73
CA MET A 104 19.50 16.76 5.95
C MET A 104 20.10 15.36 6.22
N GLY A 105 20.63 14.71 5.17
CA GLY A 105 21.21 13.37 5.23
C GLY A 105 22.47 13.30 6.10
N ALA A 106 22.59 12.23 6.90
CA ALA A 106 23.82 11.91 7.60
C ALA A 106 24.74 11.06 6.70
N THR A 107 25.90 11.65 6.45
CA THR A 107 27.14 11.14 5.85
C THR A 107 27.45 9.67 6.19
N GLY A 108 27.91 8.92 5.19
CA GLY A 108 28.34 7.53 5.33
C GLY A 108 29.55 7.38 6.26
N VAL A 109 29.57 6.28 7.02
CA VAL A 109 30.77 5.84 7.74
C VAL A 109 31.42 4.67 7.00
N THR A 110 32.69 4.93 6.67
CA THR A 110 33.73 4.09 6.10
C THR A 110 33.75 2.66 6.61
N GLY A 111 34.00 1.71 5.70
CA GLY A 111 34.16 0.29 6.01
C GLY A 111 35.39 -0.02 6.84
N ALA A 112 35.27 -1.00 7.74
CA ALA A 112 36.41 -1.63 8.39
C ALA A 112 36.82 -2.89 7.61
N THR A 113 38.06 -2.83 7.11
CA THR A 113 38.89 -3.87 6.51
C THR A 113 38.87 -5.20 7.29
N GLY A 114 38.96 -6.32 6.55
CA GLY A 114 38.77 -7.66 7.08
C GLY A 114 40.00 -8.43 7.58
N ALA A 115 39.71 -9.72 7.83
CA ALA A 115 40.54 -10.90 8.03
C ALA A 115 41.25 -11.12 9.39
N THR A 116 40.94 -12.26 10.02
CA THR A 116 41.96 -13.23 10.45
C THR A 116 41.38 -14.64 10.30
N GLY A 117 42.13 -15.52 9.63
CA GLY A 117 41.83 -16.94 9.43
C GLY A 117 42.15 -17.83 10.65
N PRO A 118 42.16 -19.16 10.47
CA PRO A 118 41.81 -20.14 11.51
C PRO A 118 42.98 -20.58 12.39
N THR A 119 42.65 -21.26 13.49
CA THR A 119 43.48 -22.29 14.13
C THR A 119 42.67 -23.56 14.29
#